data_AF-A0A1G7YFD0-F1
#
_entry.id   AF-A0A1G7YFD0-F1
#
_cell.length_a   1.000
_cell.length_b   1.000
_cell.length_c   1.000
_cell.angle_alpha   90.00
_cell.angle_beta   90.00
_cell.angle_gamma   90.00
#
_symmetry.space_group_name_H-M   'P 1'
#
loop_
_entity.id
_entity.type
_entity.pdbx_description
1 polymer ?
#
loop_
_entity_poly.entity_id
_entity_poly.type
_entity_poly.pdbx_seq_one_letter_code
_entity_poly.pdbx_strand_id
1 'polypeptide(L)' 'MTTIDDFVALLRDELGLDVGREDLGRSLDEVAGWNSIHLLALATRLERVSGRPVVLPELLKAGSLEEIYAAAVGP' A
#
# COMPACT_ATOMS: atom_id res chain seq x y z
N MET A 1 -7.89 -9.37 1.55
CA MET A 1 -7.90 -8.18 0.68
C MET A 1 -8.20 -8.66 -0.71
N THR A 2 -9.32 -8.25 -1.29
CA THR A 2 -9.84 -8.79 -2.56
C THR A 2 -9.98 -7.73 -3.63
N THR A 3 -10.00 -6.45 -3.25
CA THR A 3 -10.17 -5.33 -4.18
C THR A 3 -9.26 -4.15 -3.84
N ILE A 4 -9.13 -3.24 -4.80
CA ILE A 4 -8.43 -1.96 -4.60
C ILE A 4 -9.16 -1.05 -3.60
N ASP A 5 -10.48 -1.22 -3.41
CA ASP A 5 -11.24 -0.49 -2.38
C ASP A 5 -10.87 -0.96 -0.98
N ASP A 6 -10.69 -2.26 -0.79
CA ASP A 6 -10.22 -2.82 0.49
C ASP A 6 -8.84 -2.24 0.85
N PHE A 7 -8.00 -2.00 -0.16
CA PHE A 7 -6.70 -1.38 0.02
C PHE A 7 -6.82 0.09 0.42
N VAL A 8 -7.65 0.89 -0.25
CA VAL A 8 -7.91 2.29 0.15
C VAL A 8 -8.46 2.36 1.58
N ALA A 9 -9.38 1.48 1.95
CA ALA A 9 -9.91 1.39 3.31
C ALA A 9 -8.79 1.08 4.32
N LEU A 10 -7.90 0.13 4.01
CA LEU A 10 -6.73 -0.18 4.84
C LEU A 10 -5.81 1.04 5.02
N LEU A 11 -5.51 1.78 3.95
CA LEU A 11 -4.66 2.98 4.04
C LEU A 11 -5.28 4.05 4.97
N ARG A 12 -6.60 4.22 4.94
CA ARG A 12 -7.31 5.16 5.80
C ARG A 12 -7.38 4.68 7.24
N ASP A 13 -7.86 3.46 7.44
CA ASP A 13 -8.24 2.94 8.76
C ASP A 13 -7.02 2.51 9.58
N GLU A 14 -6.00 1.94 8.93
CA GLU A 14 -4.83 1.38 9.62
C GLU A 14 -3.60 2.29 9.57
N LEU A 15 -3.45 3.11 8.52
CA LEU A 15 -2.30 4.00 8.36
C LEU A 15 -2.65 5.48 8.57
N GLY A 16 -3.94 5.83 8.69
CA GLY A 16 -4.37 7.21 8.88
C GLY A 16 -4.11 8.11 7.67
N LEU A 17 -3.95 7.54 6.47
CA LEU A 17 -3.72 8.27 5.23
C LEU A 17 -5.05 8.68 4.62
N ASP A 18 -5.29 9.98 4.46
CA ASP A 18 -6.48 10.52 3.80
C ASP A 18 -6.30 10.49 2.28
N VAL A 19 -6.37 9.29 1.70
CA VAL A 19 -6.15 9.03 0.27
C VAL A 19 -7.38 8.42 -0.39
N GLY A 20 -7.69 8.85 -1.62
CA GLY A 20 -8.70 8.26 -2.49
C GLY A 20 -8.11 7.34 -3.55
N ARG A 21 -8.97 6.77 -4.41
CA ARG A 21 -8.52 5.97 -5.56
C ARG A 21 -7.69 6.81 -6.53
N GLU A 22 -8.05 8.08 -6.68
CA GLU A 22 -7.39 9.07 -7.52
C GLU A 22 -5.94 9.38 -7.10
N ASP A 23 -5.59 9.11 -5.83
CA ASP A 23 -4.25 9.33 -5.30
C ASP A 23 -3.34 8.12 -5.47
N LEU A 24 -3.90 6.93 -5.76
CA LEU A 24 -3.12 5.69 -5.78
C LEU A 24 -2.05 5.66 -6.86
N GLY A 25 -2.33 6.30 -8.00
CA GLY A 25 -1.40 6.40 -9.12
C GLY A 25 -0.41 7.57 -9.01
N ARG A 26 -0.49 8.39 -7.96
CA ARG A 26 0.46 9.49 -7.73
C ARG A 26 1.79 8.96 -7.22
N SER A 27 2.82 9.78 -7.39
CA SER A 27 4.10 9.48 -6.76
C SER A 27 3.92 9.43 -5.24
N LEU A 28 4.57 8.48 -4.57
CA LEU A 28 4.57 8.39 -3.11
C LEU A 28 5.00 9.71 -2.42
N ASP A 29 5.86 10.50 -3.06
CA ASP A 29 6.30 11.80 -2.56
C ASP A 29 5.19 12.87 -2.59
N GLU A 30 4.14 12.65 -3.40
CA GLU A 30 2.97 13.53 -3.52
C GLU A 30 1.81 13.11 -2.61
N VAL A 31 1.91 11.93 -1.97
CA VAL A 31 0.89 11.42 -1.06
C VAL A 31 1.06 12.10 0.30
N ALA A 32 0.08 12.94 0.66
CA ALA A 32 0.08 13.64 1.94
C ALA A 32 0.13 12.65 3.12
N GLY A 33 1.08 12.87 4.03
CA GLY A 33 1.28 12.03 5.21
C GLY A 33 2.08 10.75 4.96
N TRP A 34 2.40 10.41 3.70
CA TRP A 34 3.22 9.23 3.40
C TRP A 34 4.65 9.37 3.93
N ASN A 35 5.22 8.25 4.38
CA ASN A 35 6.65 8.16 4.75
C ASN A 35 7.12 6.69 4.70
N SER A 36 8.43 6.46 4.78
CA SER A 36 9.01 5.11 4.70
C SER A 36 8.59 4.17 5.84
N ILE A 37 8.11 4.69 6.98
CA ILE A 37 7.56 3.86 8.07
C ILE A 37 6.20 3.30 7.66
N HIS A 38 5.38 4.08 6.93
CA HIS A 38 4.12 3.59 6.38
C HIS A 38 4.33 2.40 5.44
N LEU A 39 5.42 2.37 4.68
CA LEU A 39 5.75 1.20 3.84
C LEU A 39 5.95 -0.07 4.67
N LEU A 40 6.69 0.00 5.77
CA LEU A 40 6.95 -1.16 6.64
C LEU A 40 5.68 -1.60 7.38
N ALA A 41 4.89 -0.65 7.87
CA ALA A 41 3.61 -0.91 8.51
C ALA A 41 2.63 -1.57 7.51
N LEU A 42 2.57 -1.02 6.29
CA LEU A 42 1.77 -1.54 5.20
C LEU A 42 2.19 -2.96 4.82
N ALA A 43 3.49 -3.23 4.66
CA ALA A 43 4.00 -4.57 4.38
C ALA A 43 3.52 -5.59 5.42
N THR A 44 3.66 -5.27 6.71
CA THR A 44 3.22 -6.15 7.81
C THR A 44 1.70 -6.40 7.79
N ARG A 45 0.92 -5.38 7.42
CA ARG A 45 -0.55 -5.50 7.30
C ARG A 45 -0.94 -6.32 6.08
N LEU A 46 -0.31 -6.10 4.95
CA LEU A 46 -0.53 -6.85 3.72
C LEU A 46 -0.23 -8.33 3.91
N GLU A 47 0.86 -8.69 4.59
CA GLU A 47 1.16 -10.09 4.94
C GLU A 47 0.06 -10.74 5.77
N ARG A 48 -0.42 -10.03 6.80
CA ARG A 48 -1.49 -10.52 7.66
C ARG A 48 -2.80 -10.73 6.91
N VAL A 49 -3.17 -9.77 6.05
CA VAL A 49 -4.48 -9.77 5.37
C VAL A 49 -4.49 -10.69 4.14
N SER A 50 -3.35 -10.85 3.46
CA SER A 50 -3.21 -11.77 2.32
C SER A 50 -2.86 -13.20 2.73
N GLY A 51 -2.31 -13.39 3.94
CA GLY A 51 -1.79 -14.68 4.41
C GLY A 51 -0.54 -15.14 3.64
N ARG A 52 0.09 -14.26 2.86
CA ARG A 52 1.28 -14.53 2.06
C ARG A 52 2.41 -13.58 2.48
N PRO A 53 3.67 -14.04 2.49
CA PRO A 53 4.79 -13.16 2.74
C PRO A 53 4.93 -12.13 1.62
N VAL A 54 5.26 -10.89 1.97
CA VAL A 54 5.47 -9.83 0.99
C VAL A 54 6.96 -9.71 0.70
N VAL A 55 7.32 -9.60 -0.58
CA VAL A 55 8.71 -9.42 -1.00
C VAL A 55 9.08 -7.95 -0.86
N LEU A 56 9.60 -7.58 0.31
CA LEU A 56 9.95 -6.19 0.64
C LEU A 56 10.84 -5.50 -0.42
N PRO A 57 11.83 -6.15 -1.06
CA PRO A 57 12.56 -5.54 -2.16
C PRO A 57 11.72 -5.15 -3.37
N GLU A 58 10.61 -5.84 -3.65
CA GLU A 58 9.70 -5.46 -4.74
C GLU A 58 8.82 -4.28 -4.33
N LEU A 59 8.34 -4.25 -3.08
CA LEU A 59 7.64 -3.09 -2.53
C LEU A 59 8.49 -1.81 -2.59
N LEU A 60 9.79 -1.90 -2.30
CA LEU A 60 10.70 -0.76 -2.30
C LEU A 60 10.95 -0.17 -3.70
N LYS A 61 10.64 -0.92 -4.77
CA LYS A 61 10.73 -0.43 -6.16
C LYS A 61 9.49 0.34 -6.59
N ALA A 62 8.38 0.22 -5.85
CA ALA A 62 7.14 0.88 -6.19
C ALA A 62 7.24 2.39 -5.99
N GLY A 63 6.89 3.15 -7.02
CA GLY A 63 6.81 4.60 -7.03
C GLY A 63 5.44 5.15 -6.63
N SER A 64 4.44 4.29 -6.47
CA SER A 64 3.05 4.66 -6.14
C SER A 64 2.38 3.63 -5.23
N LEU A 65 1.25 4.01 -4.62
CA LEU A 65 0.43 3.10 -3.80
C LEU A 65 -0.21 1.99 -4.65
N GLU A 66 -0.55 2.28 -5.90
CA GLU A 66 -1.07 1.30 -6.86
C GLU A 66 -0.01 0.23 -7.19
N GLU A 67 1.25 0.63 -7.40
CA GLU A 67 2.35 -0.31 -7.64
C GLU A 67 2.65 -1.16 -6.39
N ILE A 68 2.55 -0.59 -5.19
CA ILE A 68 2.63 -1.35 -3.93
C ILE A 68 1.53 -2.42 -3.87
N TYR A 69 0.29 -2.04 -4.17
CA TYR A 69 -0.84 -2.98 -4.22
C TYR A 69 -0.57 -4.08 -5.26
N ALA A 70 -0.15 -3.72 -6.48
CA ALA A 70 0.16 -4.70 -7.52
C ALA A 70 1.29 -5.66 -7.10
N ALA A 71 2.33 -5.18 -6.41
CA ALA A 71 3.42 -6.01 -5.93
C ALA A 71 2.98 -6.97 -4.80
N ALA A 72 2.05 -6.54 -3.95
CA ALA A 72 1.56 -7.33 -2.82
C ALA A 72 0.45 -8.33 -3.19
N VAL A 73 -0.38 -7.97 -4.17
CA VAL A 73 -1.52 -8.76 -4.64
C VAL A 73 -1.28 -9.36 -6.02
N GLY A 74 -0.04 -9.31 -6.52
CA GLY A 74 0.37 -9.90 -7.79
C GLY A 74 -0.17 -11.34 -7.98
N PRO A 75 -0.37 -11.78 -9.23
CA PRO A 75 -1.15 -12.97 -9.57
C PRO A 75 -0.87 -14.21 -8.69
#